data_AF-A0A6A5K0Q5-F1
#
_entry.id   AF-A0A6A5K0Q5-F1
#
_cell.length_a   1.000
_cell.length_b   1.000
_cell.length_c   1.000
_cell.angle_alpha   90.00
_cell.angle_beta   90.00
_cell.angle_gamma   90.00
#
_symmetry.space_group_name_H-M   'P 1'
#
loop_
_entity.id
_entity.type
_entity.pdbx_description
1 polymer ?
#
loop_
_entity_poly.entity_id
_entity_poly.type
_entity_poly.pdbx_seq_one_letter_code
_entity_poly.pdbx_strand_id
1 'polypeptide(L)'
;MTALTGLVDAVHLTQREQDDLVLAQALRSTGKITTPGQPFETSTQTEIDALIARGVFKFKMYDPNVHGDIRIFKSRIVNEVKGKTTDQPYKKSRLVIQGYNDSEKALVLT
;
A
#
# COMPACT_ATOMS: atom_id res chain seq x y z
N MET A 1 7.09 31.00 -15.49
CA MET A 1 5.96 30.26 -14.88
C MET A 1 6.26 28.78 -15.10
N THR A 2 7.11 28.22 -14.24
CA THR A 2 7.76 26.92 -14.46
C THR A 2 6.88 25.84 -13.83
N ALA A 3 6.45 24.88 -14.64
CA ALA A 3 5.56 23.81 -14.21
C ALA A 3 6.23 22.97 -13.10
N LEU A 4 5.57 22.92 -11.95
CA LEU A 4 5.74 21.89 -10.92
C LEU A 4 5.17 20.57 -11.45
N THR A 5 5.77 19.99 -12.48
CA THR A 5 5.62 18.57 -12.77
C THR A 5 6.62 17.82 -11.92
N GLY A 6 6.39 17.84 -10.60
CA GLY A 6 7.03 16.88 -9.71
C GLY A 6 6.66 15.49 -10.20
N LEU A 7 7.68 14.63 -10.36
CA LEU A 7 7.54 13.20 -10.59
C LEU A 7 6.48 12.65 -9.63
N VAL A 8 5.25 12.48 -10.13
CA VAL A 8 4.42 11.41 -9.62
C VAL A 8 5.14 10.15 -10.10
N ASP A 9 5.95 9.56 -9.22
CA ASP A 9 6.36 8.17 -9.40
C ASP A 9 5.06 7.40 -9.61
N ALA A 10 4.77 7.07 -10.88
CA ALA A 10 3.60 6.30 -11.22
C ALA A 10 3.74 5.00 -10.44
N VAL A 11 2.95 4.86 -9.38
CA VAL A 11 2.93 3.64 -8.58
C VAL A 11 2.68 2.53 -9.58
N HIS A 12 3.69 1.69 -9.79
CA HIS A 12 3.61 0.58 -10.73
C HIS A 12 2.69 -0.47 -10.11
N LEU A 13 1.39 -0.25 -10.28
CA LEU A 13 0.36 -1.19 -9.87
C LEU A 13 0.50 -2.43 -10.74
N THR A 14 0.40 -3.60 -10.11
CA THR A 14 0.25 -4.82 -10.89
C THR A 14 -1.08 -4.77 -11.66
N GLN A 15 -1.17 -5.46 -12.80
CA GLN A 15 -2.43 -5.53 -13.56
C GLN A 15 -3.60 -5.96 -12.67
N ARG A 16 -3.36 -6.91 -11.75
CA ARG A 16 -4.36 -7.35 -10.76
C ARG A 16 -4.88 -6.19 -9.90
N GLU A 17 -4.00 -5.34 -9.39
CA GLU A 17 -4.39 -4.19 -8.55
C GLU A 17 -5.18 -3.15 -9.35
N GLN A 18 -4.84 -2.97 -10.63
CA GLN A 18 -5.59 -2.10 -11.53
C GLN A 18 -7.00 -2.67 -11.79
N ASP A 19 -7.11 -3.98 -12.04
CA ASP A 19 -8.39 -4.66 -12.25
C ASP A 19 -9.26 -4.59 -10.98
N ASP A 20 -8.66 -4.74 -9.80
CA ASP A 20 -9.32 -4.62 -8.51
C ASP A 20 -9.81 -3.19 -8.24
N LEU A 21 -9.08 -2.17 -8.70
CA LEU A 21 -9.53 -0.78 -8.62
C LEU A 21 -10.76 -0.52 -9.50
N VAL A 22 -10.74 -0.99 -10.76
CA VAL A 22 -11.89 -0.89 -11.68
C VAL A 22 -13.09 -1.64 -11.11
N LEU A 23 -12.89 -2.85 -10.59
CA LEU A 23 -13.94 -3.64 -9.97
C LEU A 23 -14.53 -2.93 -8.74
N ALA A 24 -13.70 -2.34 -7.88
CA ALA A 24 -14.16 -1.61 -6.70
C ALA A 24 -15.03 -0.40 -7.08
N GLN A 25 -14.71 0.30 -8.18
CA GLN A 25 -15.51 1.41 -8.69
C GLN A 25 -16.86 0.93 -9.23
N ALA A 26 -16.89 -0.16 -10.01
CA ALA A 26 -18.13 -0.75 -10.54
C ALA A 26 -19.05 -1.29 -9.41
N LEU A 27 -18.48 -1.89 -8.37
CA LEU A 27 -19.25 -2.36 -7.22
C LEU A 27 -19.84 -1.21 -6.39
N ARG A 28 -19.22 -0.03 -6.42
CA ARG A 28 -19.78 1.18 -5.82
C ARG A 28 -20.91 1.77 -6.63
N SER A 29 -20.75 1.87 -7.96
CA SER A 29 -21.82 2.41 -8.82
C SER A 29 -23.08 1.55 -8.79
N THR A 30 -22.94 0.24 -8.53
CA THR A 30 -24.05 -0.71 -8.36
C THR A 30 -24.58 -0.81 -6.92
N GLY A 31 -24.00 -0.06 -5.97
CA GLY A 31 -24.42 -0.06 -4.57
C GLY A 31 -24.04 -1.31 -3.76
N LYS A 32 -23.30 -2.27 -4.32
CA LYS A 32 -22.83 -3.46 -3.61
C LYS A 32 -21.75 -3.14 -2.57
N ILE A 33 -20.97 -2.09 -2.80
CA ILE A 33 -20.03 -1.53 -1.82
C ILE A 33 -20.42 -0.09 -1.53
N THR A 34 -20.74 0.21 -0.27
CA THR A 34 -21.25 1.52 0.15
C THR A 34 -20.29 2.28 1.07
N THR A 35 -19.11 1.72 1.36
CA THR A 35 -18.11 2.37 2.21
C THR A 35 -17.83 3.79 1.69
N PRO A 36 -17.74 4.83 2.54
CA PRO A 36 -17.44 6.19 2.11
C PRO A 36 -16.00 6.37 1.62
N GLY A 37 -15.66 7.56 1.13
CA GLY A 37 -14.30 7.94 0.72
C GLY A 37 -13.87 7.40 -0.66
N GLN A 38 -12.59 7.48 -0.98
CA GLN A 38 -12.00 6.91 -2.20
C GLN A 38 -11.96 5.37 -2.17
N PRO A 39 -11.83 4.69 -3.32
CA PRO A 39 -11.59 3.25 -3.34
C PRO A 39 -10.41 2.90 -2.43
N PHE A 40 -10.57 1.86 -1.61
CA PHE A 40 -9.61 1.38 -0.62
C PHE A 40 -9.16 2.33 0.50
N GLU A 41 -9.65 3.57 0.57
CA GLU A 41 -9.24 4.53 1.61
C GLU A 41 -9.49 3.98 3.03
N THR A 42 -10.74 3.63 3.34
CA THR A 42 -11.10 3.08 4.66
C THR A 42 -10.37 1.79 4.99
N SER A 43 -10.19 0.89 4.02
CA SER A 43 -9.48 -0.38 4.26
C SER A 43 -7.98 -0.16 4.48
N THR A 44 -7.39 0.83 3.82
CA THR A 44 -5.99 1.21 4.01
C THR A 44 -5.77 1.82 5.39
N GLN A 45 -6.64 2.75 5.80
CA GLN A 45 -6.59 3.36 7.12
C GLN A 45 -6.74 2.31 8.22
N THR A 46 -7.73 1.42 8.08
CA THR A 46 -7.98 0.33 9.04
C THR A 46 -6.77 -0.59 9.19
N GLU A 47 -6.11 -0.95 8.08
CA GLU A 47 -4.91 -1.79 8.11
C GLU A 47 -3.75 -1.09 8.82
N ILE A 48 -3.49 0.18 8.50
CA ILE A 48 -2.42 0.97 9.13
C ILE A 48 -2.67 1.09 10.64
N ASP A 49 -3.88 1.46 11.04
CA ASP A 49 -4.25 1.63 12.45
C ASP A 49 -4.14 0.32 13.23
N ALA A 50 -4.59 -0.80 12.64
CA ALA A 50 -4.49 -2.11 13.25
C ALA A 50 -3.02 -2.54 13.45
N LEU A 51 -2.14 -2.27 12.49
CA LEU A 51 -0.72 -2.60 12.59
C LEU A 51 0.00 -1.74 13.64
N ILE A 52 -0.33 -0.45 13.73
CA ILE A 52 0.17 0.46 14.78
C ILE A 52 -0.31 0.02 16.16
N ALA A 53 -1.61 -0.27 16.31
CA ALA A 53 -2.20 -0.70 17.57
C ALA A 53 -1.60 -2.02 18.09
N ARG A 54 -1.20 -2.92 17.18
CA ARG A 54 -0.48 -4.17 17.51
C ARG A 54 1.01 -3.97 17.79
N GLY A 55 1.54 -2.76 17.59
CA GLY A 55 2.96 -2.46 17.77
C GLY A 55 3.87 -3.02 16.68
N VAL A 56 3.32 -3.35 15.49
CA VAL A 56 4.11 -3.91 14.37
C VAL A 56 5.09 -2.86 13.83
N PHE A 57 4.63 -1.62 13.67
CA PHE A 57 5.49 -0.49 13.32
C PHE A 57 4.96 0.80 13.93
N LYS A 58 5.79 1.84 13.87
CA LYS A 58 5.41 3.22 14.19
C LYS A 58 6.08 4.18 13.21
N PHE A 59 5.45 5.32 12.98
CA PHE A 59 6.08 6.38 12.21
C PHE A 59 7.23 7.00 13.01
N LYS A 60 8.36 7.18 12.34
CA LYS A 60 9.53 7.90 12.83
C LYS A 60 10.00 8.85 11.75
N MET A 61 10.44 10.03 12.16
CA MET A 61 11.18 10.92 11.26
C MET A 61 12.54 10.29 10.96
N TYR A 62 12.97 10.41 9.70
CA TYR A 62 14.29 9.98 9.30
C TYR A 62 15.35 10.88 9.97
N ASP A 63 16.36 10.24 10.53
CA ASP A 63 17.52 10.88 11.14
C ASP A 63 18.77 10.23 10.50
N PRO A 64 19.59 10.97 9.75
CA PRO A 64 20.76 10.42 9.07
C PRO A 64 21.81 9.86 10.02
N ASN A 65 21.94 10.38 11.25
CA ASN A 65 22.91 9.88 12.22
C ASN A 65 22.49 8.53 12.83
N VAL A 66 21.19 8.27 12.87
CA VAL A 66 20.62 7.04 13.44
C VAL A 66 20.31 6.01 12.36
N HIS A 67 19.89 6.44 11.17
CA HIS A 67 19.35 5.59 10.13
C HIS A 67 20.19 5.56 8.84
N GLY A 68 21.26 6.35 8.74
CA GLY A 68 22.09 6.45 7.54
C GLY A 68 22.71 5.11 7.10
N ASP A 69 23.12 4.30 8.09
CA ASP A 69 23.72 2.98 7.85
C ASP A 69 22.72 1.83 8.03
N ILE A 70 21.44 2.14 8.26
CA ILE A 70 20.39 1.12 8.42
C ILE A 70 19.72 0.89 7.08
N ARG A 71 19.63 -0.37 6.67
CA ARG A 71 18.89 -0.75 5.47
C ARG A 71 17.41 -0.43 5.62
N ILE A 72 16.90 0.46 4.76
CA ILE A 72 15.47 0.76 4.65
C ILE A 72 14.84 -0.19 3.64
N PHE A 73 13.91 -1.03 4.11
CA PHE A 73 13.12 -1.88 3.21
C PHE A 73 12.06 -1.05 2.50
N LYS A 74 11.92 -1.25 1.18
CA LYS A 74 10.78 -0.70 0.46
C LYS A 74 9.51 -1.37 0.98
N SER A 75 8.46 -0.57 1.16
CA SER A 75 7.15 -1.06 1.54
C SER A 75 6.08 -0.36 0.72
N ARG A 76 4.95 -1.03 0.52
CA ARG A 76 3.79 -0.43 -0.14
C ARG A 76 2.49 -1.06 0.35
N ILE A 77 1.39 -0.33 0.19
CA ILE A 77 0.05 -0.89 0.32
C ILE A 77 -0.31 -1.63 -0.97
N VAL A 78 -0.90 -2.81 -0.82
CA VAL A 78 -1.52 -3.59 -1.90
C VAL A 78 -3.01 -3.66 -1.65
N ASN A 79 -3.78 -3.34 -2.68
CA ASN A 79 -5.24 -3.29 -2.63
C ASN A 79 -5.86 -4.43 -3.43
N GLU A 80 -6.94 -5.02 -2.90
CA GLU A 80 -7.63 -6.15 -3.53
C GLU A 80 -9.11 -6.18 -3.14
N VAL A 81 -10.01 -6.48 -4.07
CA VAL A 81 -11.40 -6.81 -3.75
C VAL A 81 -11.50 -8.29 -3.39
N LYS A 82 -12.07 -8.61 -2.23
CA LYS A 82 -12.32 -9.97 -1.76
C LYS A 82 -13.80 -10.32 -1.87
N GLY A 83 -14.10 -11.63 -1.82
CA GLY A 83 -15.48 -12.12 -1.95
C GLY A 83 -16.06 -11.94 -3.36
N LYS A 84 -15.21 -11.95 -4.40
CA LYS A 84 -15.63 -11.68 -5.80
C LYS A 84 -16.73 -12.63 -6.31
N THR A 85 -16.79 -13.85 -5.77
CA THR A 85 -17.78 -14.89 -6.12
C THR A 85 -18.96 -14.94 -5.14
N THR A 86 -19.05 -13.98 -4.22
CA THR A 86 -20.09 -13.90 -3.19
C THR A 86 -20.96 -12.68 -3.41
N ASP A 87 -22.14 -12.64 -2.80
CA ASP A 87 -23.03 -11.49 -2.88
C ASP A 87 -22.53 -10.28 -2.06
N GLN A 88 -21.48 -10.46 -1.26
CA GLN A 88 -20.93 -9.44 -0.36
C GLN A 88 -19.43 -9.22 -0.59
N PRO A 89 -19.04 -8.63 -1.75
CA PRO A 89 -17.65 -8.29 -1.99
C PRO A 89 -17.20 -7.15 -1.06
N TYR A 90 -15.94 -7.18 -0.64
CA TYR A 90 -15.38 -6.17 0.25
C TYR A 90 -13.96 -5.74 -0.14
N LYS A 91 -13.60 -4.51 0.21
CA LYS A 91 -12.27 -3.93 -0.06
C LYS A 91 -11.28 -4.38 1.01
N LYS A 92 -10.11 -4.87 0.60
CA LYS A 92 -9.01 -5.24 1.50
C LYS A 92 -7.73 -4.54 1.09
N SER A 93 -6.98 -4.05 2.07
CA SER A 93 -5.66 -3.47 1.91
C SER A 93 -4.67 -4.25 2.78
N ARG A 94 -3.40 -4.34 2.35
CA ARG A 94 -2.33 -5.03 3.09
C ARG A 94 -1.03 -4.26 2.98
N LEU A 95 -0.26 -4.19 4.05
CA LEU A 95 1.13 -3.75 3.99
C LEU A 95 2.03 -4.87 3.45
N VAL A 96 2.76 -4.58 2.37
CA VAL A 96 3.77 -5.47 1.81
C VAL A 96 5.14 -4.82 1.99
N ILE A 97 6.06 -5.57 2.58
CA ILE A 97 7.45 -5.16 2.78
C ILE A 97 8.32 -6.02 1.86
N GLN A 98 9.24 -5.39 1.14
CA GLN A 98 10.19 -6.09 0.30
C GLN A 98 11.15 -6.90 1.16
N GLY A 99 11.11 -8.23 1.03
CA GLY A 99 12.13 -9.12 1.55
C GLY A 99 13.29 -9.25 0.57
N TYR A 100 14.50 -9.35 1.08
CA TYR A 100 15.68 -9.76 0.31
C TYR A 100 16.20 -11.05 0.90
N ASN A 101 16.36 -12.09 0.08
CA ASN A 101 16.91 -13.38 0.48
C ASN A 101 18.27 -13.59 -0.19
N ASP A 102 19.17 -12.63 -0.01
CA ASP A 102 20.51 -12.70 -0.59
C ASP A 102 21.53 -12.78 0.55
N SER A 103 21.90 -14.00 0.95
CA SER A 103 23.02 -14.27 1.86
C SER A 103 24.37 -13.79 1.29
N GLU A 104 24.43 -13.45 0.00
CA GLU A 104 25.63 -12.97 -0.70
C GLU A 104 25.73 -11.45 -0.81
N LYS A 105 24.74 -10.68 -0.31
CA LYS A 105 24.70 -9.20 -0.41
C LYS A 105 24.73 -8.51 0.96
N ALA A 106 25.67 -8.93 1.79
CA ALA A 106 25.94 -8.31 3.09
C ALA A 106 26.56 -6.91 2.97
N LEU A 107 27.22 -6.59 1.85
CA LEU A 107 27.76 -5.26 1.58
C LEU A 107 26.84 -4.51 0.60
N VAL A 108 26.21 -3.44 1.08
CA VAL A 108 25.61 -2.43 0.22
C VAL A 108 26.76 -1.57 -0.31
N LEU A 109 26.95 -1.55 -1.63
CA LEU A 109 27.70 -0.46 -2.25
C LEU A 109 26.80 0.79 -2.16
N THR A 110 27.18 1.69 -1.27
CA THR A 110 26.68 3.07 -1.17
C THR A 110 26.95 3.85 -2.44
#